data_AF-F9VDI8-F1
#
_entry.id   AF-F9VDI8-F1
#
_cell.length_a   1.000
_cell.length_b   1.000
_cell.length_c   1.000
_cell.angle_alpha   90.00
_cell.angle_beta   90.00
_cell.angle_gamma   90.00
#
_symmetry.space_group_name_H-M   'P 1'
#
loop_
_entity.id
_entity.type
_entity.pdbx_description
1 polymer ?
#
loop_
_entity_poly.entity_id
_entity_poly.type
_entity_poly.pdbx_seq_one_letter_code
_entity_poly.pdbx_strand_id
1 'polypeptide(L)' 'MKIKVQHLNGRQESKAFANVEEFVLLQNREIPALEDSAKVLELEIDGQSREFEGNIAALYFELSK' A
#
# COMPACT_ATOMS: atom_id res chain seq x y z
N MET A 1 -2.90 -8.34 4.76
CA MET A 1 -2.80 -7.53 3.52
C MET A 1 -1.39 -7.64 2.95
N LYS A 2 -1.24 -7.88 1.65
CA LYS A 2 0.07 -7.82 0.98
C LYS A 2 0.01 -6.78 -0.14
N ILE A 3 1.11 -6.06 -0.32
CA ILE A 3 1.22 -5.05 -1.35
C ILE A 3 2.59 -5.13 -2.02
N LYS A 4 2.61 -4.96 -3.33
CA LYS A 4 3.83 -4.75 -4.10
C LYS A 4 3.77 -3.38 -4.73
N VAL A 5 4.86 -2.63 -4.60
CA VAL A 5 4.96 -1.26 -5.08
C VAL A 5 6.18 -1.06 -5.95
N GLN A 6 6.14 0.00 -6.76
CA GLN A 6 7.28 0.52 -7.50
C GLN A 6 7.53 1.98 -7.12
N HIS A 7 8.74 2.28 -6.66
CA HIS A 7 9.19 3.63 -6.36
C HIS A 7 9.54 4.41 -7.62
N LEU A 8 9.68 5.73 -7.50
CA LEU A 8 10.06 6.61 -8.61
C LEU A 8 11.43 6.26 -9.24
N ASN A 9 12.33 5.67 -8.46
CA ASN A 9 13.64 5.20 -8.95
C ASN A 9 13.55 3.81 -9.65
N GLY A 10 12.35 3.27 -9.84
CA GLY A 10 12.11 1.98 -10.48
C GLY A 10 12.28 0.77 -9.57
N ARG A 11 12.84 0.94 -8.36
CA ARG A 11 12.94 -0.14 -7.35
C ARG A 11 11.55 -0.65 -7.01
N GLN A 12 11.42 -1.96 -6.90
CA GLN A 12 10.19 -2.59 -6.42
C GLN A 12 10.42 -3.13 -5.01
N GLU A 13 9.37 -3.08 -4.20
CA GLU A 13 9.36 -3.75 -2.91
C GLU A 13 8.00 -4.37 -2.63
N SER A 14 8.00 -5.44 -1.86
CA SER A 14 6.80 -6.12 -1.36
C SER A 14 6.75 -5.98 0.14
N LYS A 15 5.57 -5.66 0.67
CA LYS A 15 5.33 -5.50 2.10
C LYS A 15 4.05 -6.23 2.49
N ALA A 16 4.08 -6.83 3.68
CA ALA A 16 2.93 -7.48 4.28
C ALA A 16 2.55 -6.75 5.57
N PHE A 17 1.24 -6.67 5.78
CA PHE A 17 0.60 -6.16 6.97
C PHE A 17 -0.38 -7.23 7.47
N ALA A 18 -0.62 -7.28 8.78
CA ALA A 18 -1.59 -8.16 9.41
C ALA A 18 -2.98 -8.00 8.77
N ASN A 19 -3.45 -6.76 8.62
CA ASN A 19 -4.74 -6.41 8.04
C ASN A 19 -4.72 -5.00 7.43
N VAL A 20 -5.87 -4.51 6.96
CA VAL A 20 -6.02 -3.18 6.37
C VAL A 20 -5.84 -2.10 7.45
N GLU A 21 -6.36 -2.33 8.65
CA GLU A 21 -6.28 -1.39 9.77
C GLU A 21 -4.84 -1.11 10.18
N GLU A 22 -3.97 -2.13 10.19
CA GLU A 22 -2.54 -1.96 10.45
C GLU A 22 -1.88 -1.12 9.34
N PHE A 23 -2.19 -1.39 8.06
CA PHE A 23 -1.67 -0.58 6.96
C PHE A 23 -2.04 0.89 7.14
N VAL A 24 -3.32 1.20 7.38
CA VAL A 24 -3.81 2.58 7.58
C VAL A 24 -3.10 3.22 8.78
N LEU A 25 -2.99 2.51 9.90
CA LEU A 25 -2.30 3.00 11.11
C LEU A 25 -0.83 3.32 10.84
N LEU A 26 -0.11 2.43 10.15
CA LEU A 26 1.30 2.61 9.86
C LEU A 26 1.56 3.68 8.80
N GLN A 27 0.64 3.86 7.85
CA GLN A 27 0.75 4.88 6.81
C GLN A 27 0.48 6.29 7.37
N ASN A 28 -0.32 6.43 8.43
CA ASN A 28 -0.60 7.71 9.08
C ASN A 28 0.49 8.19 10.08
N ARG A 29 1.66 7.53 10.14
CA ARG A 29 2.78 7.91 11.02
C ARG A 29 3.59 9.06 10.42
N GLU A 30 4.38 9.74 11.26
CA GLU A 30 5.32 10.79 10.82
C GLU A 30 6.27 10.29 9.71
N ILE A 31 6.73 9.04 9.84
CA ILE A 31 7.41 8.32 8.76
C ILE A 31 6.47 7.19 8.31
N PRO A 32 5.86 7.30 7.13
CA PRO A 32 4.91 6.30 6.65
C PRO A 32 5.61 4.98 6.32
N ALA A 33 4.83 3.89 6.33
CA ALA A 33 5.35 2.57 6.02
C ALA A 33 5.82 2.42 4.58
N LEU A 34 5.21 3.14 3.64
CA LEU A 34 5.53 3.16 2.22
C LEU A 34 5.53 4.60 1.73
N GLU A 35 6.34 4.91 0.72
CA GLU A 35 6.34 6.23 0.10
C GLU A 35 5.01 6.47 -0.63
N ASP A 36 4.37 7.61 -0.36
CA ASP A 36 3.08 8.00 -0.95
C ASP A 36 3.06 7.99 -2.48
N SER A 37 4.20 8.30 -3.10
CA SER A 37 4.36 8.35 -4.55
C SER A 37 4.57 6.97 -5.19
N ALA A 38 4.82 5.92 -4.40
CA ALA A 38 5.07 4.59 -4.94
C ALA A 38 3.80 4.03 -5.61
N LYS A 39 3.96 3.55 -6.85
CA LYS A 39 2.86 2.95 -7.63
C LYS A 39 2.52 1.59 -7.07
N VAL A 40 1.24 1.30 -6.87
CA VAL A 40 0.78 -0.04 -6.50
C VAL A 40 0.77 -0.92 -7.73
N LEU A 41 1.45 -2.07 -7.65
CA LEU A 41 1.52 -3.06 -8.72
C LEU A 41 0.60 -4.25 -8.45
N GLU A 42 0.58 -4.72 -7.21
CA GLU A 42 -0.21 -5.87 -6.76
C GLU A 42 -0.76 -5.57 -5.37
N LEU A 43 -2.03 -5.90 -5.14
CA LEU A 43 -2.71 -5.74 -3.86
C LEU A 43 -3.48 -7.01 -3.51
N GLU A 44 -3.25 -7.54 -2.32
CA GLU A 44 -3.96 -8.68 -1.75
C GLU A 44 -4.57 -8.30 -0.39
N ILE A 45 -5.88 -8.43 -0.26
CA ILE A 45 -6.63 -8.20 0.98
C ILE A 45 -7.42 -9.47 1.29
N ASP A 46 -7.33 -9.96 2.53
CA ASP A 46 -7.99 -11.20 2.99
C ASP A 46 -7.71 -12.44 2.11
N GLY A 47 -6.48 -12.53 1.60
CA GLY A 47 -6.06 -13.64 0.72
C GLY A 47 -6.57 -13.55 -0.72
N GLN A 48 -7.26 -12.46 -1.08
CA GLN A 48 -7.79 -12.23 -2.42
C GLN A 48 -7.07 -11.08 -3.10
N SER A 49 -6.66 -11.29 -4.35
CA SER A 49 -6.15 -10.22 -5.20
C SER A 49 -7.25 -9.19 -5.47
N ARG A 50 -6.93 -7.92 -5.33
CA ARG A 50 -7.81 -6.78 -5.59
C ARG A 50 -7.24 -5.98 -6.75
N GLU A 51 -8.11 -5.61 -7.68
CA GLU A 51 -7.74 -4.63 -8.71
C GLU A 51 -7.68 -3.24 -8.07
N PHE A 52 -6.57 -2.55 -8.25
CA PHE A 52 -6.37 -1.19 -7.81
C PHE A 52 -5.40 -0.49 -8.76
N GLU A 53 -5.76 0.71 -9.20
CA GLU A 53 -4.92 1.55 -10.05
C GLU A 53 -4.62 2.86 -9.33
N GLY A 54 -3.36 3.05 -8.93
CA GLY A 54 -2.94 4.26 -8.24
C GLY A 54 -1.62 4.12 -7.50
N ASN A 55 -1.33 5.10 -6.66
CA ASN A 55 -0.19 5.10 -5.75
C ASN A 55 -0.63 4.85 -4.30
N ILE A 56 0.33 4.79 -3.39
CA ILE A 56 0.08 4.54 -1.98
C ILE A 56 -0.79 5.61 -1.32
N ALA A 57 -0.63 6.89 -1.68
CA ALA A 57 -1.51 7.94 -1.18
C ALA A 57 -2.98 7.68 -1.55
N ALA A 58 -3.26 7.36 -2.81
CA ALA A 58 -4.62 7.04 -3.27
C ALA A 58 -5.18 5.80 -2.56
N LEU A 59 -4.35 4.77 -2.37
CA LEU A 59 -4.76 3.54 -1.68
C LEU A 59 -5.09 3.83 -0.21
N TYR A 60 -4.27 4.64 0.47
CA TYR A 60 -4.54 5.06 1.84
C TYR A 60 -5.90 5.76 1.95
N PHE A 61 -6.19 6.73 1.06
CA PHE A 61 -7.48 7.42 1.04
C PHE A 61 -8.66 6.49 0.72
N GLU A 62 -8.48 5.49 -0.14
CA GLU A 62 -9.53 4.51 -0.46
C GLU A 62 -9.85 3.61 0.74
N LEU A 63 -8.82 3.13 1.43
CA LEU A 63 -8.95 2.20 2.57
C LEU A 63 -9.26 2.88 3.91
N SER A 64 -9.16 4.21 3.99
CA SER A 64 -9.49 4.99 5.19
C SER A 64 -10.96 5.45 5.25
N LYS A 65 -11.80 5.00 4.31
CA LYS A 65 -13.25 5.27 4.29
C LYS A 65 -14.03 4.18 5.01
#